data_AF-A0AAF0WXC5-F1
#
_entry.id   AF-A0AAF0WXC5-F1
#
_cell.length_a   1.000
_cell.length_b   1.000
_cell.length_c   1.000
_cell.angle_alpha   90.00
_cell.angle_beta   90.00
_cell.angle_gamma   90.00
#
_symmetry.space_group_name_H-M   'P 1'
#
loop_
_entity.id
_entity.type
_entity.pdbx_description
1 polymer ?
#
loop_
_entity_poly.entity_id
_entity_poly.type
_entity_poly.pdbx_seq_one_letter_code
_entity_poly.pdbx_strand_id
1 'polypeptide(L)'
;MDKKLYGACVKGDAETLEALMREDELTLARVSISSCFNQTPLHLASMLGHFEFAKSLLSHKPDFANRLDSQGCSALHLASANGYANIVKLLLLHNEKMCSVPDEDERTPLNLAVMNGQYDCVDELMKALSESNDQGLDTVLHMCVMYNRLDVLILVLDKNPMDLSDVKDEDGNTILHYAAGLRRMQIVKYLIANRSEAEINVKNKKGLTALGTIEEMLKDVKSMEIKELLVSAGTKNTQEEVVGTGTYNKLLNIAKKVKKMTLSQDRMETKDETLLVAASVIAAMAYTSAISPPGGVASMDAASYSVSDPWYFSYFLAPGSSLLAYFSASVSNAFWVFNTISFIAALSVIFLYVSGASLKQKLFIWSIRGSMWITLSAMIFAYEAAVRATTPKYNQNNRTLKTVRIGLYSWLFLMVIAVLVVLFRLCRFTVRRFKTTRASNKKKMPPLSQTQPQHEPK
;
A
#
# COMPACT_ATOMS: atom_id res chain seq x y z
N MET A 1 22.33 -37.71 1.17
CA MET A 1 21.68 -37.33 -0.10
C MET A 1 20.53 -36.37 0.17
N ASP A 2 19.68 -36.68 1.15
CA ASP A 2 18.50 -35.88 1.53
C ASP A 2 18.78 -34.42 1.89
N LYS A 3 19.89 -34.11 2.58
CA LYS A 3 20.31 -32.72 2.83
C LYS A 3 20.65 -31.94 1.56
N LYS A 4 21.21 -32.61 0.54
CA LYS A 4 21.52 -31.97 -0.75
C LYS A 4 20.24 -31.69 -1.53
N LEU A 5 19.32 -32.67 -1.57
CA LEU A 5 18.01 -32.49 -2.19
C LEU A 5 17.19 -31.40 -1.48
N TYR A 6 17.17 -31.40 -0.14
CA TYR A 6 16.56 -30.32 0.65
C TYR A 6 17.15 -28.95 0.29
N GLY A 7 18.48 -28.84 0.25
CA GLY A 7 19.17 -27.59 -0.13
C GLY A 7 18.85 -27.13 -1.55
N ALA A 8 18.73 -28.07 -2.50
CA ALA A 8 18.30 -27.80 -3.86
C ALA A 8 16.85 -27.30 -3.91
N CYS A 9 15.95 -27.93 -3.13
CA CYS A 9 14.54 -27.51 -3.03
C CYS A 9 14.39 -26.11 -2.47
N VAL A 10 15.13 -25.77 -1.39
CA VAL A 10 15.06 -24.43 -0.79
C VAL A 10 15.58 -23.36 -1.75
N LYS A 11 16.63 -23.67 -2.53
CA LYS A 11 17.20 -22.76 -3.51
C LYS A 11 16.46 -22.71 -4.85
N GLY A 12 15.65 -23.72 -5.17
CA GLY A 12 15.01 -23.88 -6.47
C GLY A 12 15.98 -24.32 -7.58
N ASP A 13 17.07 -24.99 -7.22
CA ASP A 13 18.17 -25.35 -8.14
C ASP A 13 17.82 -26.62 -8.95
N ALA A 14 17.24 -26.43 -10.13
CA ALA A 14 16.81 -27.52 -11.00
C ALA A 14 18.00 -28.31 -11.59
N GLU A 15 19.16 -27.67 -11.79
CA GLU A 15 20.34 -28.35 -12.33
C GLU A 15 20.89 -29.38 -11.35
N THR A 16 20.94 -29.01 -10.06
CA THR A 16 21.34 -29.96 -9.01
C THR A 16 20.33 -31.08 -8.84
N LEU A 17 19.02 -30.81 -9.03
CA LEU A 17 18.01 -31.86 -9.05
C LEU A 17 18.28 -32.86 -10.19
N GLU A 18 18.48 -32.38 -11.43
CA GLU A 18 18.77 -33.25 -12.58
C GLU A 18 20.09 -34.02 -12.43
N ALA A 19 21.09 -33.43 -11.77
CA ALA A 19 22.32 -34.13 -11.42
C ALA A 19 22.06 -35.26 -10.41
N LEU A 20 21.27 -35.01 -9.37
CA LEU A 20 20.89 -36.01 -8.37
C LEU A 20 20.04 -37.14 -8.97
N MET A 21 19.14 -36.82 -9.92
CA MET A 21 18.32 -37.83 -10.60
C MET A 21 19.15 -38.76 -11.49
N ARG A 22 20.23 -38.25 -12.11
CA ARG A 22 21.17 -39.08 -12.88
C ARG A 22 22.01 -40.01 -12.00
N GLU A 23 22.27 -39.64 -10.76
CA GLU A 23 23.05 -40.45 -9.82
C GLU A 23 22.20 -41.59 -9.20
N ASP A 24 20.95 -41.31 -8.82
CA ASP A 24 20.06 -42.30 -8.22
C ASP A 24 18.57 -41.95 -8.47
N GLU A 25 17.96 -42.69 -9.41
CA GLU A 25 16.56 -42.53 -9.86
C GLU A 25 15.54 -42.85 -8.75
N LEU A 26 15.91 -43.64 -7.74
CA LEU A 26 15.03 -44.03 -6.65
C LEU A 26 15.01 -43.02 -5.48
N THR A 27 15.85 -41.99 -5.51
CA THR A 27 15.91 -40.94 -4.48
C THR A 27 14.55 -40.32 -4.20
N LEU A 28 13.81 -39.92 -5.24
CA LEU A 28 12.49 -39.30 -5.06
C LEU A 28 11.41 -40.29 -4.57
N ALA A 29 11.61 -41.61 -4.70
CA ALA A 29 10.62 -42.59 -4.23
C ALA A 29 10.56 -42.69 -2.69
N ARG A 30 11.64 -42.29 -2.00
CA ARG A 30 11.82 -42.51 -0.56
C ARG A 30 11.67 -41.25 0.29
N VAL A 31 11.58 -40.07 -0.35
CA VAL A 31 11.81 -38.81 0.36
C VAL A 31 10.51 -38.08 0.72
N SER A 32 10.29 -37.95 2.02
CA SER A 32 9.56 -36.85 2.65
C SER A 32 10.61 -35.84 3.14
N ILE A 33 10.57 -34.60 2.65
CA ILE A 33 11.66 -33.61 2.86
C ILE A 33 11.61 -33.00 4.28
N SER A 34 10.50 -33.12 4.99
CA SER A 34 10.34 -32.61 6.36
C SER A 34 9.72 -33.67 7.28
N SER A 35 10.43 -34.04 8.35
CA SER A 35 9.96 -35.01 9.34
C SER A 35 8.75 -34.53 10.15
N CYS A 36 8.47 -33.22 10.14
CA CYS A 36 7.43 -32.63 10.99
C CYS A 36 6.09 -32.48 10.27
N PHE A 37 6.09 -32.39 8.93
CA PHE A 37 4.90 -32.01 8.15
C PHE A 37 4.60 -32.93 6.96
N ASN A 38 5.32 -34.04 6.82
CA ASN A 38 5.18 -34.97 5.69
C ASN A 38 5.21 -34.29 4.29
N GLN A 39 5.99 -33.22 4.16
CA GLN A 39 6.03 -32.43 2.93
C GLN A 39 6.91 -33.10 1.87
N THR A 40 6.39 -33.20 0.65
CA THR A 40 7.16 -33.63 -0.53
C THR A 40 8.02 -32.47 -1.07
N PRO A 41 9.04 -32.75 -1.91
CA PRO A 41 9.82 -31.70 -2.58
C PRO A 41 8.95 -30.69 -3.34
N LEU A 42 7.84 -31.17 -3.92
CA LEU A 42 6.92 -30.34 -4.68
C LEU A 42 6.13 -29.35 -3.80
N HIS A 43 5.81 -29.71 -2.55
CA HIS A 43 5.19 -28.78 -1.60
C HIS A 43 6.09 -27.59 -1.33
N LEU A 44 7.38 -27.83 -1.06
CA LEU A 44 8.35 -26.77 -0.84
C LEU A 44 8.57 -25.90 -2.08
N ALA A 45 8.71 -26.52 -3.25
CA ALA A 45 8.85 -25.78 -4.51
C ALA A 45 7.64 -24.88 -4.79
N SER A 46 6.43 -25.38 -4.49
CA SER A 46 5.17 -24.64 -4.66
C SER A 46 4.98 -23.54 -3.62
N MET A 47 5.47 -23.75 -2.40
CA MET A 47 5.46 -22.75 -1.33
C MET A 47 6.48 -21.61 -1.57
N LEU A 48 7.62 -21.92 -2.19
CA LEU A 48 8.70 -20.95 -2.45
C LEU A 48 8.67 -20.33 -3.85
N GLY A 49 7.83 -20.83 -4.75
CA GLY A 49 7.67 -20.28 -6.10
C GLY A 49 8.69 -20.76 -7.13
N HIS A 50 9.33 -21.91 -6.90
CA HIS A 50 10.38 -22.44 -7.75
C HIS A 50 9.83 -23.20 -8.96
N PHE A 51 9.39 -22.46 -9.98
CA PHE A 51 8.69 -23.02 -11.15
C PHE A 51 9.50 -24.06 -11.94
N GLU A 52 10.75 -23.75 -12.34
CA GLU A 52 11.58 -24.70 -13.12
C GLU A 52 11.90 -25.96 -12.31
N PHE A 53 12.08 -25.81 -11.00
CA PHE A 53 12.27 -26.93 -10.08
C PHE A 53 11.02 -27.81 -9.98
N ALA A 54 9.84 -27.19 -9.81
CA ALA A 54 8.57 -27.91 -9.77
C ALA A 54 8.29 -28.65 -11.09
N LYS A 55 8.64 -28.04 -12.23
CA LYS A 55 8.51 -28.64 -13.56
C LYS A 55 9.40 -29.88 -13.73
N SER A 56 10.68 -29.78 -13.37
CA SER A 56 11.60 -30.93 -13.39
C SER A 56 11.15 -32.05 -12.44
N LEU A 57 10.71 -31.70 -11.23
CA LEU A 57 10.16 -32.69 -10.29
C LEU A 57 8.98 -33.46 -10.87
N LEU A 58 8.04 -32.77 -11.51
CA LEU A 58 6.85 -33.39 -12.09
C LEU A 58 7.15 -34.24 -13.33
N SER A 59 8.18 -33.90 -14.12
CA SER A 59 8.61 -34.76 -15.23
C SER A 59 9.19 -36.10 -14.76
N HIS A 60 9.83 -36.13 -13.58
CA HIS A 60 10.39 -37.35 -13.01
C HIS A 60 9.38 -38.11 -12.13
N LYS A 61 8.53 -37.40 -11.38
CA LYS A 61 7.55 -37.96 -10.43
C LYS A 61 6.22 -37.19 -10.48
N PRO A 62 5.36 -37.45 -11.47
CA PRO A 62 4.07 -36.77 -11.59
C PRO A 62 3.15 -37.05 -10.39
N ASP A 63 3.30 -38.21 -9.74
CA ASP A 63 2.53 -38.59 -8.53
C ASP A 63 2.61 -37.58 -7.39
N PHE A 64 3.67 -36.75 -7.34
CA PHE A 64 3.79 -35.71 -6.32
C PHE A 64 2.69 -34.65 -6.41
N ALA A 65 2.07 -34.45 -7.58
CA ALA A 65 0.93 -33.54 -7.73
C ALA A 65 -0.27 -33.95 -6.85
N ASN A 66 -0.38 -35.24 -6.52
CA ASN A 66 -1.52 -35.84 -5.82
C ASN A 66 -1.29 -35.98 -4.31
N ARG A 67 -0.06 -35.74 -3.84
CA ARG A 67 0.31 -35.94 -2.43
C ARG A 67 -0.20 -34.78 -1.59
N LEU A 68 -0.67 -35.12 -0.41
CA LEU A 68 -1.05 -34.17 0.63
C LEU A 68 0.01 -34.20 1.73
N ASP A 69 0.27 -33.03 2.31
CA ASP A 69 1.10 -32.90 3.51
C ASP A 69 0.28 -33.21 4.78
N SER A 70 0.89 -33.01 5.95
CA SER A 70 0.24 -33.30 7.23
C SER A 70 -0.94 -32.39 7.59
N GLN A 71 -1.20 -31.33 6.82
CA GLN A 71 -2.35 -30.43 7.00
C GLN A 71 -3.41 -30.69 5.93
N GLY A 72 -3.31 -31.81 5.21
CA GLY A 72 -4.17 -32.10 4.05
C GLY A 72 -3.92 -31.17 2.86
N CYS A 73 -2.88 -30.33 2.90
CA CYS A 73 -2.60 -29.40 1.81
C CYS A 73 -1.84 -30.11 0.70
N SER A 74 -2.28 -29.90 -0.54
CA SER A 74 -1.53 -30.30 -1.73
C SER A 74 -0.55 -29.19 -2.18
N ALA A 75 0.36 -29.54 -3.08
CA ALA A 75 1.19 -28.55 -3.76
C ALA A 75 0.36 -27.42 -4.42
N LEU A 76 -0.84 -27.74 -4.92
CA LEU A 76 -1.75 -26.76 -5.52
C LEU A 76 -2.30 -25.77 -4.50
N HIS A 77 -2.62 -26.22 -3.27
CA HIS A 77 -3.01 -25.33 -2.18
C HIS A 77 -1.93 -24.30 -1.88
N LEU A 78 -0.68 -24.75 -1.73
CA LEU A 78 0.45 -23.89 -1.38
C LEU A 78 0.78 -22.89 -2.51
N ALA A 79 0.79 -23.33 -3.77
CA ALA A 79 0.99 -22.43 -4.91
C ALA A 79 -0.13 -21.39 -5.03
N SER A 80 -1.38 -21.80 -4.79
CA SER A 80 -2.57 -20.95 -4.86
C SER A 80 -2.58 -19.90 -3.75
N ALA A 81 -2.25 -20.29 -2.52
CA ALA A 81 -2.14 -19.38 -1.38
C ALA A 81 -1.05 -18.32 -1.58
N ASN A 82 0.11 -18.72 -2.14
CA ASN A 82 1.27 -17.84 -2.31
C ASN A 82 1.26 -17.03 -3.62
N GLY A 83 0.32 -17.28 -4.53
CA GLY A 83 0.15 -16.48 -5.75
C GLY A 83 0.99 -16.91 -6.96
N TYR A 84 1.49 -18.14 -6.98
CA TYR A 84 2.32 -18.65 -8.08
C TYR A 84 1.47 -19.25 -9.21
N ALA A 85 0.82 -18.38 -9.99
CA ALA A 85 -0.12 -18.77 -11.04
C ALA A 85 0.50 -19.68 -12.13
N ASN A 86 1.80 -19.54 -12.41
CA ASN A 86 2.55 -20.42 -13.32
C ASN A 86 2.67 -21.86 -12.77
N ILE A 87 2.88 -22.01 -11.46
CA ILE A 87 2.92 -23.32 -10.79
C ILE A 87 1.50 -23.89 -10.69
N VAL A 88 0.49 -23.06 -10.41
CA VAL A 88 -0.93 -23.46 -10.44
C VAL A 88 -1.29 -24.08 -11.80
N LYS A 89 -0.97 -23.39 -12.91
CA LYS A 89 -1.17 -23.93 -14.27
C LYS A 89 -0.48 -25.28 -14.46
N LEU A 90 0.79 -25.36 -14.08
CA LEU A 90 1.59 -26.56 -14.21
C LEU A 90 0.97 -27.75 -13.45
N LEU A 91 0.51 -27.51 -12.21
CA LEU A 91 -0.10 -28.54 -11.38
C LEU A 91 -1.46 -28.99 -11.91
N LEU A 92 -2.30 -28.07 -12.37
CA LEU A 92 -3.60 -28.37 -12.99
C LEU A 92 -3.44 -29.21 -14.27
N LEU A 93 -2.38 -28.98 -15.06
CA LEU A 93 -2.08 -29.82 -16.23
C LEU A 93 -1.76 -31.28 -15.87
N HIS A 94 -1.22 -31.54 -14.67
CA HIS A 94 -0.88 -32.89 -14.23
C HIS A 94 -2.05 -33.58 -13.53
N ASN A 95 -2.79 -32.85 -12.69
CA ASN A 95 -4.02 -33.35 -12.10
C ASN A 95 -4.98 -32.21 -11.77
N GLU A 96 -5.94 -32.01 -12.66
CA GLU A 96 -6.99 -31.01 -12.51
C GLU A 96 -7.88 -31.27 -11.29
N LYS A 97 -8.15 -32.54 -10.95
CA LYS A 97 -9.07 -32.91 -9.84
C LYS A 97 -8.62 -32.38 -8.48
N MET A 98 -7.34 -32.04 -8.33
CA MET A 98 -6.80 -31.45 -7.10
C MET A 98 -7.36 -30.04 -6.82
N CYS A 99 -8.03 -29.40 -7.78
CA CYS A 99 -8.68 -28.10 -7.56
C CYS A 99 -9.90 -28.15 -6.62
N SER A 100 -10.52 -29.32 -6.46
CA SER A 100 -11.70 -29.52 -5.61
C SER A 100 -11.38 -30.26 -4.30
N VAL A 101 -10.13 -30.68 -4.09
CA VAL A 101 -9.73 -31.37 -2.85
C VAL A 101 -9.60 -30.33 -1.73
N PRO A 102 -10.31 -30.50 -0.59
CA PRO A 102 -10.15 -29.61 0.56
C PRO A 102 -8.95 -29.99 1.43
N ASP A 103 -8.38 -29.00 2.12
CA ASP A 103 -7.44 -29.20 3.23
C ASP A 103 -8.16 -29.60 4.55
N GLU A 104 -7.42 -29.74 5.65
CA GLU A 104 -7.99 -30.09 6.96
C GLU A 104 -9.00 -29.07 7.52
N ASP A 105 -8.94 -27.81 7.06
CA ASP A 105 -9.88 -26.74 7.42
C ASP A 105 -11.03 -26.62 6.41
N GLU A 106 -11.25 -27.65 5.57
CA GLU A 106 -12.25 -27.70 4.50
C GLU A 106 -12.06 -26.62 3.40
N ARG A 107 -10.84 -26.09 3.24
CA ARG A 107 -10.54 -25.05 2.24
C ARG A 107 -9.96 -25.68 0.99
N THR A 108 -10.53 -25.34 -0.16
CA THR A 108 -9.98 -25.69 -1.47
C THR A 108 -8.82 -24.75 -1.86
N PRO A 109 -8.02 -25.08 -2.90
CA PRO A 109 -7.01 -24.16 -3.43
C PRO A 109 -7.60 -22.81 -3.86
N LEU A 110 -8.83 -22.80 -4.40
CA LEU A 110 -9.53 -21.56 -4.76
C LEU A 110 -9.84 -20.72 -3.52
N ASN A 111 -10.29 -21.35 -2.44
CA ASN A 111 -10.56 -20.68 -1.17
C ASN A 111 -9.31 -19.95 -0.66
N LEU A 112 -8.16 -20.62 -0.65
CA LEU A 112 -6.89 -20.03 -0.22
C LEU A 112 -6.42 -18.88 -1.14
N ALA A 113 -6.55 -19.04 -2.46
CA ALA A 113 -6.23 -17.98 -3.41
C ALA A 113 -7.09 -16.73 -3.18
N VAL A 114 -8.39 -16.91 -2.93
CA VAL A 114 -9.32 -15.81 -2.63
C VAL A 114 -8.97 -15.16 -1.30
N MET A 115 -8.77 -15.92 -0.22
CA MET A 115 -8.40 -15.38 1.10
C MET A 115 -7.17 -14.46 1.02
N ASN A 116 -6.17 -14.88 0.25
CA ASN A 116 -4.92 -14.15 0.08
C ASN A 116 -4.97 -13.09 -1.03
N GLY A 117 -6.05 -13.01 -1.82
CA GLY A 117 -6.22 -12.01 -2.87
C GLY A 117 -5.39 -12.27 -4.14
N GLN A 118 -5.09 -13.54 -4.43
CA GLN A 118 -4.22 -13.95 -5.53
C GLN A 118 -4.98 -13.98 -6.86
N TYR A 119 -5.20 -12.81 -7.46
CA TYR A 119 -6.02 -12.61 -8.66
C TYR A 119 -5.71 -13.59 -9.80
N ASP A 120 -4.43 -13.73 -10.19
CA ASP A 120 -4.04 -14.58 -11.32
C ASP A 120 -4.26 -16.08 -11.01
N CYS A 121 -4.04 -16.51 -9.76
CA CYS A 121 -4.34 -17.88 -9.34
C CYS A 121 -5.86 -18.15 -9.37
N VAL A 122 -6.67 -17.19 -8.91
CA VAL A 122 -8.14 -17.30 -8.96
C VAL A 122 -8.61 -17.41 -10.41
N ASP A 123 -8.09 -16.60 -11.33
CA ASP A 123 -8.44 -16.66 -12.75
C ASP A 123 -8.19 -18.06 -13.35
N GLU A 124 -7.06 -18.69 -13.01
CA GLU A 124 -6.71 -20.01 -13.52
C GLU A 124 -7.51 -21.14 -12.85
N LEU A 125 -7.69 -21.09 -11.52
CA LEU A 125 -8.47 -22.09 -10.81
C LEU A 125 -9.95 -22.07 -11.22
N MET A 126 -10.51 -20.88 -11.48
CA MET A 126 -11.89 -20.76 -11.96
C MET A 126 -12.08 -21.35 -13.36
N LYS A 127 -11.06 -21.31 -14.24
CA LYS A 127 -11.14 -21.95 -15.56
C LYS A 127 -11.28 -23.47 -15.39
N ALA A 128 -10.41 -24.08 -14.59
CA ALA A 128 -10.47 -25.51 -14.29
C ALA A 128 -11.81 -25.91 -13.62
N LEU A 129 -12.29 -25.15 -12.64
CA LEU A 129 -13.53 -25.45 -11.93
C LEU A 129 -14.80 -25.30 -12.81
N SER A 130 -14.77 -24.42 -13.80
CA SER A 130 -15.89 -24.30 -14.76
C SER A 130 -16.07 -25.55 -15.62
N GLU A 131 -15.00 -26.32 -15.83
CA GLU A 131 -15.04 -27.59 -16.54
C GLU A 131 -15.50 -28.76 -15.64
N SER A 132 -15.32 -28.63 -14.32
CA SER A 132 -15.66 -29.68 -13.34
C SER A 132 -17.08 -29.59 -12.75
N ASN A 133 -17.86 -28.55 -13.08
CA ASN A 133 -19.27 -28.35 -12.70
C ASN A 133 -19.54 -28.31 -11.17
N ASP A 134 -18.57 -27.81 -10.40
CA ASP A 134 -18.57 -27.87 -8.92
C ASP A 134 -19.27 -26.66 -8.27
N GLN A 135 -20.10 -26.90 -7.24
CA GLN A 135 -21.09 -25.95 -6.68
C GLN A 135 -20.55 -24.97 -5.62
N GLY A 136 -19.23 -24.79 -5.50
CA GLY A 136 -18.61 -24.00 -4.43
C GLY A 136 -18.56 -22.48 -4.60
N LEU A 137 -19.11 -21.94 -5.69
CA LEU A 137 -18.92 -20.53 -6.07
C LEU A 137 -19.61 -19.52 -5.12
N ASP A 138 -20.73 -19.92 -4.50
CA ASP A 138 -21.50 -19.06 -3.60
C ASP A 138 -20.70 -18.69 -2.34
N THR A 139 -19.93 -19.65 -1.82
CA THR A 139 -19.02 -19.47 -0.68
C THR A 139 -17.86 -18.52 -1.05
N VAL A 140 -17.35 -18.60 -2.28
CA VAL A 140 -16.25 -17.77 -2.80
C VAL A 140 -16.62 -16.29 -2.81
N LEU A 141 -17.85 -15.96 -3.23
CA LEU A 141 -18.33 -14.57 -3.26
C LEU A 141 -18.38 -13.95 -1.85
N HIS A 142 -18.89 -14.71 -0.86
CA HIS A 142 -18.89 -14.28 0.54
C HIS A 142 -17.47 -14.11 1.07
N MET A 143 -16.56 -15.04 0.77
CA MET A 143 -15.15 -14.95 1.16
C MET A 143 -14.46 -13.71 0.58
N CYS A 144 -14.71 -13.37 -0.68
CA CYS A 144 -14.15 -12.15 -1.28
C CYS A 144 -14.52 -10.90 -0.47
N VAL A 145 -15.75 -10.84 0.06
CA VAL A 145 -16.19 -9.73 0.91
C VAL A 145 -15.59 -9.81 2.32
N MET A 146 -15.58 -11.00 2.93
CA MET A 146 -15.01 -11.21 4.26
C MET A 146 -13.54 -10.76 4.33
N TYR A 147 -12.74 -11.20 3.35
CA TYR A 147 -11.31 -10.89 3.24
C TYR A 147 -11.02 -9.58 2.48
N ASN A 148 -12.05 -8.80 2.14
CA ASN A 148 -11.93 -7.48 1.48
C ASN A 148 -11.18 -7.50 0.14
N ARG A 149 -11.40 -8.53 -0.67
CA ARG A 149 -10.79 -8.73 -1.98
C ARG A 149 -11.71 -8.25 -3.09
N LEU A 150 -11.80 -6.93 -3.28
CA LEU A 150 -12.69 -6.32 -4.27
C LEU A 150 -12.31 -6.69 -5.72
N ASP A 151 -11.02 -6.72 -6.04
CA ASP A 151 -10.51 -7.08 -7.35
C ASP A 151 -10.84 -8.52 -7.74
N VAL A 152 -10.69 -9.45 -6.79
CA VAL A 152 -11.12 -10.85 -6.95
C VAL A 152 -12.64 -10.95 -7.04
N LEU A 153 -13.38 -10.21 -6.21
CA LEU A 153 -14.85 -10.17 -6.29
C LEU A 153 -15.33 -9.75 -7.69
N ILE A 154 -14.72 -8.70 -8.26
CA ILE A 154 -15.04 -8.24 -9.61
C ILE A 154 -14.74 -9.34 -10.64
N LEU A 155 -13.57 -9.99 -10.54
CA LEU A 155 -13.21 -11.09 -11.44
C LEU A 155 -14.23 -12.23 -11.41
N VAL A 156 -14.64 -12.65 -10.21
CA VAL A 156 -15.57 -13.76 -10.04
C VAL A 156 -16.94 -13.40 -10.65
N LEU A 157 -17.42 -12.19 -10.40
CA LEU A 157 -18.70 -11.69 -10.93
C LEU A 157 -18.68 -11.46 -12.45
N ASP A 158 -17.56 -10.99 -13.00
CA ASP A 158 -17.41 -10.79 -14.45
C ASP A 158 -17.44 -12.11 -15.23
N LYS A 159 -16.93 -13.19 -14.62
CA LYS A 159 -16.92 -14.53 -15.24
C LYS A 159 -18.23 -15.28 -15.08
N ASN A 160 -18.93 -15.06 -13.97
CA ASN A 160 -20.18 -15.73 -13.64
C ASN A 160 -21.27 -14.69 -13.43
N PRO A 161 -21.95 -14.24 -14.50
CA PRO A 161 -23.09 -13.34 -14.38
C PRO A 161 -24.27 -14.11 -13.79
N MET A 162 -24.28 -14.29 -12.46
CA MET A 162 -25.38 -14.89 -11.73
C MET A 162 -26.23 -13.84 -11.03
N ASP A 163 -27.49 -14.18 -10.76
CA ASP A 163 -28.32 -13.38 -9.86
C ASP A 163 -27.81 -13.53 -8.43
N LEU A 164 -27.25 -12.44 -7.89
CA LEU A 164 -26.65 -12.41 -6.56
C LEU A 164 -27.68 -12.19 -5.44
N SER A 165 -28.98 -12.13 -5.75
CA SER A 165 -30.05 -12.13 -4.75
C SER A 165 -30.26 -13.52 -4.15
N ASP A 166 -29.98 -14.58 -4.91
CA ASP A 166 -30.13 -15.97 -4.47
C ASP A 166 -28.89 -16.51 -3.73
N VAL A 167 -27.74 -15.82 -3.86
CA VAL A 167 -26.50 -16.13 -3.14
C VAL A 167 -26.60 -15.68 -1.69
N LYS A 168 -27.03 -16.59 -0.82
CA LYS A 168 -27.20 -16.36 0.62
C LYS A 168 -26.42 -17.40 1.42
N ASP A 169 -25.87 -16.97 2.56
CA ASP A 169 -25.30 -17.88 3.54
C ASP A 169 -26.38 -18.63 4.34
N GLU A 170 -25.94 -19.47 5.29
CA GLU A 170 -26.83 -20.21 6.18
C GLU A 170 -27.75 -19.32 7.04
N ASP A 171 -27.37 -18.06 7.28
CA ASP A 171 -28.17 -17.07 8.00
C ASP A 171 -29.07 -16.24 7.07
N GLY A 172 -29.06 -16.52 5.76
CA GLY A 172 -29.79 -15.78 4.75
C GLY A 172 -29.14 -14.43 4.37
N ASN A 173 -27.93 -14.14 4.84
CA ASN A 173 -27.19 -12.93 4.52
C ASN A 173 -26.67 -13.02 3.08
N THR A 174 -26.86 -11.94 2.33
CA THR A 174 -26.20 -11.74 1.04
C THR A 174 -24.81 -11.12 1.22
N ILE A 175 -23.98 -11.13 0.18
CA ILE A 175 -22.68 -10.44 0.21
C ILE A 175 -22.77 -8.93 0.51
N LEU A 176 -23.94 -8.29 0.28
CA LEU A 176 -24.16 -6.90 0.67
C LEU A 176 -24.32 -6.75 2.19
N HIS A 177 -24.97 -7.71 2.87
CA HIS A 177 -25.04 -7.74 4.33
C HIS A 177 -23.64 -7.86 4.95
N TYR A 178 -22.80 -8.75 4.40
CA TYR A 178 -21.39 -8.86 4.81
C TYR A 178 -20.61 -7.58 4.55
N ALA A 179 -20.75 -6.98 3.37
CA ALA A 179 -20.01 -5.77 3.01
C ALA A 179 -20.39 -4.59 3.93
N ALA A 180 -21.68 -4.50 4.26
CA ALA A 180 -22.25 -3.53 5.18
C ALA A 180 -21.74 -3.75 6.61
N GLY A 181 -21.94 -4.95 7.18
CA GLY A 181 -21.55 -5.29 8.55
C GLY A 181 -20.04 -5.24 8.80
N LEU A 182 -19.24 -5.68 7.83
CA LEU A 182 -17.77 -5.62 7.89
C LEU A 182 -17.19 -4.26 7.44
N ARG A 183 -18.06 -3.30 7.10
CA ARG A 183 -17.69 -1.92 6.73
C ARG A 183 -16.75 -1.85 5.52
N ARG A 184 -16.93 -2.76 4.55
CA ARG A 184 -16.15 -2.83 3.30
C ARG A 184 -16.64 -1.78 2.29
N MET A 185 -16.39 -0.51 2.59
CA MET A 185 -16.90 0.66 1.85
C MET A 185 -16.79 0.55 0.31
N GLN A 186 -15.65 0.10 -0.21
CA GLN A 186 -15.44 0.02 -1.66
C GLN A 186 -16.28 -1.09 -2.29
N ILE A 187 -16.43 -2.22 -1.59
CA ILE A 187 -17.29 -3.32 -2.01
C ILE A 187 -18.75 -2.88 -1.96
N VAL A 188 -19.19 -2.19 -0.90
CA VAL A 188 -20.54 -1.62 -0.81
C VAL A 188 -20.82 -0.69 -1.99
N LYS A 189 -19.92 0.25 -2.29
CA LYS A 189 -20.06 1.17 -3.42
C LYS A 189 -20.16 0.43 -4.75
N TYR A 190 -19.35 -0.62 -4.93
CA TYR A 190 -19.39 -1.46 -6.12
C TYR A 190 -20.73 -2.22 -6.24
N LEU A 191 -21.17 -2.87 -5.17
CA LEU A 191 -22.42 -3.63 -5.16
C LEU A 191 -23.64 -2.73 -5.39
N ILE A 192 -23.74 -1.59 -4.70
CA ILE A 192 -24.84 -0.62 -4.90
C ILE A 192 -24.90 -0.10 -6.33
N ALA A 193 -23.74 0.12 -6.96
CA ALA A 193 -23.69 0.67 -8.31
C ALA A 193 -24.12 -0.34 -9.40
N ASN A 194 -24.06 -1.64 -9.11
CA ASN A 194 -24.24 -2.72 -10.08
C ASN A 194 -25.45 -3.61 -9.80
N ARG A 195 -26.23 -3.35 -8.75
CA ARG A 195 -27.40 -4.15 -8.36
C ARG A 195 -28.71 -3.40 -8.57
N SER A 196 -29.77 -4.15 -8.84
CA SER A 196 -31.13 -3.61 -8.83
C SER A 196 -31.57 -3.23 -7.41
N GLU A 197 -32.51 -2.30 -7.29
CA GLU A 197 -33.05 -1.88 -5.99
C GLU A 197 -33.71 -3.05 -5.22
N ALA A 198 -34.27 -4.01 -5.96
CA ALA A 198 -34.85 -5.24 -5.40
C ALA A 198 -33.80 -6.12 -4.69
N GLU A 199 -32.58 -6.20 -5.24
CA GLU A 199 -31.46 -6.96 -4.64
C GLU A 199 -30.87 -6.27 -3.39
N ILE A 200 -30.97 -4.94 -3.30
CA ILE A 200 -30.43 -4.16 -2.16
C ILE A 200 -31.31 -4.35 -0.91
N ASN A 201 -32.62 -4.52 -1.11
CA ASN A 201 -33.60 -4.63 -0.04
C ASN A 201 -33.92 -6.08 0.37
N VAL A 202 -33.09 -7.04 -0.03
CA VAL A 202 -33.20 -8.43 0.39
C VAL A 202 -33.03 -8.53 1.91
N LYS A 203 -33.89 -9.32 2.56
CA LYS A 203 -33.84 -9.59 4.00
C LYS A 203 -33.18 -10.93 4.29
N ASN A 204 -32.36 -10.97 5.35
CA ASN A 204 -31.83 -12.21 5.91
C ASN A 204 -32.88 -12.95 6.76
N LYS A 205 -32.53 -14.09 7.36
CA LYS A 205 -33.46 -14.89 8.20
C LYS A 205 -33.96 -14.15 9.45
N LYS A 206 -33.23 -13.12 9.91
CA LYS A 206 -33.64 -12.23 11.01
C LYS A 206 -34.59 -11.13 10.56
N GLY A 207 -34.93 -11.06 9.27
CA GLY A 207 -35.78 -10.03 8.69
C GLY A 207 -35.08 -8.68 8.46
N LEU A 208 -33.75 -8.64 8.62
CA LEU A 208 -32.94 -7.43 8.46
C LEU A 208 -32.44 -7.33 7.02
N THR A 209 -32.45 -6.12 6.47
CA THR A 209 -31.69 -5.80 5.24
C THR A 209 -30.25 -5.44 5.59
N ALA A 210 -29.40 -5.26 4.58
CA ALA A 210 -28.03 -4.77 4.80
C ALA A 210 -28.00 -3.41 5.55
N LEU A 211 -29.02 -2.56 5.34
CA LEU A 211 -29.20 -1.34 6.12
C LEU A 211 -29.49 -1.65 7.60
N GLY A 212 -30.45 -2.56 7.86
CA GLY A 212 -30.80 -2.98 9.21
C GLY A 212 -29.62 -3.59 9.99
N THR A 213 -28.76 -4.37 9.31
CA THR A 213 -27.55 -4.93 9.95
C THR A 213 -26.55 -3.88 10.41
N ILE A 214 -26.51 -2.70 9.78
CA ILE A 214 -25.66 -1.59 10.22
C ILE A 214 -26.29 -0.82 11.37
N GLU A 215 -27.62 -0.73 11.43
CA GLU A 215 -28.32 0.02 12.49
C GLU A 215 -28.16 -0.63 13.87
N GLU A 216 -27.96 -1.95 13.91
CA GLU A 216 -27.64 -2.69 15.14
C GLU A 216 -26.18 -2.49 15.63
N MET A 217 -25.31 -1.87 14.82
CA MET A 217 -23.87 -1.73 15.12
C MET A 217 -23.50 -0.38 15.74
N LEU A 218 -22.34 -0.35 16.45
CA LEU A 218 -21.76 0.87 17.03
C LEU A 218 -21.56 1.97 15.97
N LYS A 219 -22.09 3.17 16.25
CA LYS A 219 -22.05 4.35 15.38
C LYS A 219 -20.62 4.85 15.18
N ASP A 220 -20.08 4.63 13.99
CA ASP A 220 -18.80 5.17 13.55
C ASP A 220 -18.95 5.91 12.21
N VAL A 221 -17.98 6.75 11.87
CA VAL A 221 -18.05 7.59 10.64
C VAL A 221 -18.26 6.73 9.38
N LYS A 222 -17.69 5.51 9.34
CA LYS A 222 -17.83 4.58 8.21
C LYS A 222 -19.24 3.98 8.13
N SER A 223 -19.84 3.54 9.25
CA SER A 223 -21.22 3.04 9.25
C SER A 223 -22.22 4.13 8.84
N MET A 224 -22.00 5.38 9.24
CA MET A 224 -22.85 6.51 8.82
C MET A 224 -22.78 6.77 7.31
N GLU A 225 -21.56 6.75 6.72
CA GLU A 225 -21.40 6.90 5.26
C GLU A 225 -22.03 5.72 4.49
N ILE A 226 -21.86 4.48 4.98
CA ILE A 226 -22.50 3.31 4.35
C ILE A 226 -24.02 3.38 4.48
N LYS A 227 -24.54 3.81 5.64
CA LYS A 227 -25.96 4.01 5.88
C LYS A 227 -26.54 4.99 4.86
N GLU A 228 -25.91 6.14 4.69
CA GLU A 228 -26.33 7.16 3.71
C GLU A 228 -26.32 6.59 2.29
N LEU A 229 -25.29 5.83 1.92
CA LEU A 229 -25.20 5.19 0.60
C LEU A 229 -26.35 4.19 0.38
N LEU A 230 -26.63 3.31 1.33
CA LEU A 230 -27.71 2.32 1.23
C LEU A 230 -29.10 3.00 1.17
N VAL A 231 -29.34 4.04 1.97
CA VAL A 231 -30.58 4.84 1.94
C VAL A 231 -30.74 5.53 0.58
N SER A 232 -29.66 6.12 0.05
CA SER A 232 -29.68 6.79 -1.25
C SER A 232 -29.86 5.83 -2.43
N ALA A 233 -29.53 4.56 -2.24
CA ALA A 233 -29.67 3.53 -3.25
C ALA A 233 -31.08 2.94 -3.27
N GLY A 234 -31.67 2.71 -2.09
CA GLY A 234 -33.05 2.21 -1.93
C GLY A 234 -34.16 3.25 -2.09
N THR A 235 -33.86 4.41 -2.71
CA THR A 235 -34.85 5.48 -2.98
C THR A 235 -34.87 5.95 -4.44
N LYS A 236 -34.10 5.33 -5.33
CA LYS A 236 -33.96 5.73 -6.74
C LYS A 236 -34.91 4.93 -7.64
N ASN A 237 -36.12 5.44 -7.84
CA ASN A 237 -37.09 4.84 -8.75
C ASN A 237 -37.13 5.49 -10.15
N THR A 238 -37.52 4.68 -11.15
CA THR A 238 -38.07 5.01 -12.48
C THR A 238 -37.12 5.56 -13.56
N GLN A 239 -36.43 4.67 -14.27
CA GLN A 239 -36.51 4.56 -15.74
C GLN A 239 -35.78 3.28 -16.17
N GLU A 240 -36.53 2.33 -16.73
CA GLU A 240 -35.99 1.20 -17.47
C GLU A 240 -35.04 1.70 -18.56
N GLU A 241 -33.89 1.04 -18.76
CA GLU A 241 -33.32 0.94 -20.09
C GLU A 241 -32.36 -0.27 -20.22
N VAL A 242 -32.81 -1.16 -21.10
CA VAL A 242 -32.14 -2.23 -21.85
C VAL A 242 -30.61 -2.30 -21.74
N VAL A 243 -30.13 -3.47 -21.29
CA VAL A 243 -28.73 -3.88 -21.25
C VAL A 243 -28.12 -3.83 -22.67
N GLY A 244 -27.32 -2.80 -22.94
CA GLY A 244 -26.56 -2.63 -24.17
C GLY A 244 -25.09 -2.34 -23.89
N THR A 245 -24.23 -2.73 -24.84
CA THR A 245 -22.75 -2.66 -24.88
C THR A 245 -22.07 -1.35 -24.40
N GLY A 246 -22.83 -0.27 -24.17
CA GLY A 246 -22.39 0.94 -23.48
C GLY A 246 -22.10 0.74 -21.98
N THR A 247 -22.78 -0.20 -21.31
CA THR A 247 -22.58 -0.50 -19.89
C THR A 247 -21.21 -1.14 -19.65
N TYR A 248 -20.76 -2.06 -20.52
CA TYR A 248 -19.43 -2.69 -20.44
C TYR A 248 -18.28 -1.68 -20.52
N ASN A 249 -18.35 -0.72 -21.45
CA ASN A 249 -17.32 0.33 -21.56
C ASN A 249 -17.34 1.33 -20.40
N LYS A 250 -18.51 1.55 -19.79
CA LYS A 250 -18.66 2.35 -18.57
C LYS A 250 -18.10 1.62 -17.36
N LEU A 251 -18.36 0.31 -17.25
CA LEU A 251 -17.82 -0.62 -16.25
C LEU A 251 -16.29 -0.70 -16.32
N LEU A 252 -15.72 -0.88 -17.52
CA LEU A 252 -14.26 -0.93 -17.71
C LEU A 252 -13.57 0.38 -17.33
N ASN A 253 -14.20 1.52 -17.61
CA ASN A 253 -13.67 2.83 -17.23
C ASN A 253 -13.78 3.10 -15.72
N ILE A 254 -14.84 2.63 -15.08
CA ILE A 254 -15.01 2.73 -13.62
C ILE A 254 -14.05 1.77 -12.92
N ALA A 255 -13.92 0.52 -13.36
CA ALA A 255 -12.96 -0.46 -12.85
C ALA A 255 -11.51 0.05 -13.00
N LYS A 256 -11.15 0.62 -14.17
CA LYS A 256 -9.85 1.30 -14.35
C LYS A 256 -9.67 2.48 -13.41
N LYS A 257 -10.73 3.24 -13.12
CA LYS A 257 -10.69 4.39 -12.21
C LYS A 257 -10.60 3.97 -10.74
N VAL A 258 -11.29 2.90 -10.35
CA VAL A 258 -11.25 2.31 -9.00
C VAL A 258 -9.90 1.61 -8.78
N LYS A 259 -9.42 0.80 -9.72
CA LYS A 259 -8.06 0.21 -9.72
C LYS A 259 -6.99 1.29 -9.61
N LYS A 260 -7.14 2.40 -10.34
CA LYS A 260 -6.25 3.56 -10.21
C LYS A 260 -6.35 4.23 -8.85
N MET A 261 -7.54 4.24 -8.24
CA MET A 261 -7.79 4.85 -6.94
C MET A 261 -7.23 3.99 -5.80
N THR A 262 -7.45 2.68 -5.82
CA THR A 262 -6.89 1.72 -4.86
C THR A 262 -5.37 1.66 -4.95
N LEU A 263 -4.82 1.54 -6.16
CA LEU A 263 -3.37 1.58 -6.38
C LEU A 263 -2.76 2.95 -6.02
N SER A 264 -3.53 4.04 -6.12
CA SER A 264 -3.08 5.35 -5.65
C SER A 264 -3.17 5.51 -4.13
N GLN A 265 -4.11 4.81 -3.48
CA GLN A 265 -4.34 4.87 -2.05
C GLN A 265 -3.32 4.01 -1.30
N ASP A 266 -3.05 2.80 -1.80
CA ASP A 266 -1.97 1.93 -1.32
C ASP A 266 -0.58 2.57 -1.55
N ARG A 267 -0.37 3.18 -2.73
CA ARG A 267 0.84 3.98 -3.00
C ARG A 267 0.93 5.28 -2.17
N MET A 268 -0.18 5.74 -1.60
CA MET A 268 -0.20 6.91 -0.72
C MET A 268 0.06 6.50 0.73
N GLU A 269 -0.56 5.42 1.21
CA GLU A 269 -0.29 4.81 2.52
C GLU A 269 1.19 4.42 2.66
N THR A 270 1.75 3.73 1.66
CA THR A 270 3.20 3.40 1.64
C THR A 270 4.11 4.63 1.64
N LYS A 271 3.73 5.72 0.96
CA LYS A 271 4.51 6.97 0.98
C LYS A 271 4.41 7.69 2.32
N ASP A 272 3.25 7.61 2.95
CA ASP A 272 3.00 8.26 4.23
C ASP A 272 3.76 7.56 5.37
N GLU A 273 3.87 6.23 5.33
CA GLU A 273 4.75 5.45 6.21
C GLU A 273 6.23 5.82 6.03
N THR A 274 6.71 5.91 4.79
CA THR A 274 8.12 6.29 4.53
C THR A 274 8.45 7.70 5.02
N LEU A 275 7.50 8.64 4.94
CA LEU A 275 7.68 10.02 5.43
C LEU A 275 7.75 10.07 6.96
N LEU A 276 6.93 9.28 7.65
CA LEU A 276 6.97 9.17 9.11
C LEU A 276 8.30 8.59 9.58
N VAL A 277 8.78 7.53 8.93
CA VAL A 277 10.10 6.94 9.21
C VAL A 277 11.22 7.96 8.98
N ALA A 278 11.17 8.72 7.89
CA ALA A 278 12.16 9.78 7.64
C ALA A 278 12.12 10.87 8.72
N ALA A 279 10.93 11.32 9.13
CA ALA A 279 10.79 12.34 10.18
C ALA A 279 11.29 11.83 11.54
N SER A 280 11.02 10.58 11.91
CA SER A 280 11.50 9.99 13.17
C SER A 280 13.02 9.83 13.20
N VAL A 281 13.63 9.41 12.08
CA VAL A 281 15.09 9.33 11.95
C VAL A 281 15.72 10.72 12.10
N ILE A 282 15.18 11.74 11.44
CA ILE A 282 15.69 13.12 11.54
C ILE A 282 15.54 13.65 12.98
N ALA A 283 14.40 13.39 13.63
CA ALA A 283 14.20 13.79 15.02
C ALA A 283 15.20 13.12 15.96
N ALA A 284 15.47 11.82 15.77
CA ALA A 284 16.48 11.08 16.52
C ALA A 284 17.90 11.62 16.27
N MET A 285 18.25 11.94 15.03
CA MET A 285 19.56 12.54 14.68
C MET A 285 19.73 13.92 15.32
N ALA A 286 18.70 14.77 15.27
CA ALA A 286 18.75 16.08 15.90
C ALA A 286 18.86 15.99 17.43
N TYR A 287 18.12 15.06 18.05
CA TYR A 287 18.19 14.79 19.50
C TYR A 287 19.55 14.25 19.93
N THR A 288 20.10 13.26 19.22
CA THR A 288 21.42 12.69 19.54
C THR A 288 22.54 13.71 19.41
N SER A 289 22.47 14.59 18.39
CA SER A 289 23.42 15.70 18.27
C SER A 289 23.29 16.77 19.37
N ALA A 290 22.14 16.83 20.07
CA ALA A 290 21.98 17.67 21.25
C ALA A 290 22.73 17.11 22.47
N ILE A 291 22.74 15.78 22.63
CA ILE A 291 23.50 15.10 23.69
C ILE A 291 25.00 15.14 23.39
N SER A 292 25.38 15.02 22.12
CA SER A 292 26.76 14.97 21.66
C SER A 292 26.98 15.96 20.52
N PRO A 293 27.17 17.25 20.83
CA PRO A 293 27.40 18.26 19.80
C PRO A 293 28.69 18.00 19.02
N PRO A 294 28.80 18.55 17.80
CA PRO A 294 30.01 18.44 16.98
C PRO A 294 31.23 18.93 17.76
N GLY A 295 32.29 18.13 17.81
CA GLY A 295 33.48 18.44 18.62
C GLY A 295 33.39 18.01 20.08
N GLY A 296 32.27 17.46 20.53
CA GLY A 296 32.11 16.83 21.84
C GLY A 296 31.79 17.79 22.99
N VAL A 297 31.75 17.21 24.19
CA VAL A 297 31.58 17.93 25.45
C VAL A 297 32.83 17.80 26.31
N ALA A 298 33.06 18.76 27.18
CA ALA A 298 34.17 18.74 28.12
C ALA A 298 34.06 17.54 29.08
N SER A 299 35.13 16.76 29.22
CA SER A 299 35.24 15.70 30.22
C SER A 299 35.46 16.27 31.63
N MET A 300 35.26 15.46 32.66
CA MET A 300 35.54 15.84 34.05
C MET A 300 36.99 16.30 34.26
N ASP A 301 37.93 15.76 33.48
CA ASP A 301 39.36 16.10 33.53
C ASP A 301 39.72 17.40 32.78
N ALA A 302 38.77 18.02 32.05
CA ALA A 302 39.04 19.28 31.36
C ALA A 302 39.09 20.48 32.33
N ALA A 303 38.45 20.37 33.50
CA ALA A 303 38.41 21.43 34.52
C ALA A 303 39.78 21.68 35.20
N SER A 304 40.67 20.68 35.20
CA SER A 304 42.02 20.77 35.80
C SER A 304 43.06 21.45 34.91
N TYR A 305 42.74 21.76 33.65
CA TYR A 305 43.61 22.49 32.71
C TYR A 305 43.34 24.00 32.63
N SER A 306 42.56 24.55 33.57
CA SER A 306 42.40 26.01 33.67
C SER A 306 43.71 26.65 34.15
N VAL A 307 44.62 26.95 33.20
CA VAL A 307 45.77 27.81 33.46
C VAL A 307 45.23 29.19 33.79
N SER A 308 45.45 29.63 35.03
CA SER A 308 45.17 30.99 35.49
C SER A 308 46.16 31.95 34.82
N ASP A 309 45.85 32.35 33.59
CA ASP A 309 46.60 33.40 32.90
C ASP A 309 46.09 34.77 33.36
N PRO A 310 46.90 35.66 33.95
CA PRO A 310 46.43 36.88 34.63
C PRO A 310 45.75 37.91 33.72
N TRP A 311 45.83 37.74 32.40
CA TRP A 311 45.42 38.75 31.40
C TRP A 311 44.22 38.35 30.55
N TYR A 312 43.64 37.16 30.74
CA TYR A 312 42.44 36.70 30.03
C TYR A 312 41.33 36.28 31.01
N PHE A 313 40.09 36.66 30.69
CA PHE A 313 38.90 36.24 31.41
C PHE A 313 38.84 34.70 31.42
N SER A 314 39.05 34.08 32.58
CA SER A 314 39.03 32.61 32.71
C SER A 314 37.59 32.11 32.60
N TYR A 315 37.20 31.60 31.44
CA TYR A 315 35.93 30.93 31.26
C TYR A 315 36.05 29.50 31.80
N PHE A 316 35.46 29.26 32.98
CA PHE A 316 35.35 27.93 33.57
C PHE A 316 34.57 27.01 32.63
N LEU A 317 35.26 26.00 32.07
CA LEU A 317 34.64 25.00 31.21
C LEU A 317 34.14 23.84 32.08
N ALA A 318 32.89 23.94 32.54
CA ALA A 318 32.28 22.89 33.37
C ALA A 318 32.18 21.57 32.59
N PRO A 319 32.33 20.40 33.25
CA PRO A 319 32.09 19.11 32.63
C PRO A 319 30.69 19.05 31.98
N GLY A 320 30.60 18.51 30.76
CA GLY A 320 29.38 18.50 29.96
C GLY A 320 29.15 19.78 29.12
N SER A 321 29.96 20.82 29.29
CA SER A 321 29.89 22.01 28.43
C SER A 321 30.29 21.69 26.99
N SER A 322 29.56 22.25 26.03
CA SER A 322 29.85 22.07 24.60
C SER A 322 31.19 22.69 24.22
N LEU A 323 32.12 21.88 23.73
CA LEU A 323 33.43 22.36 23.25
C LEU A 323 33.26 23.25 22.02
N LEU A 324 32.22 23.00 21.22
CA LEU A 324 31.85 23.85 20.09
C LEU A 324 31.50 25.27 20.52
N ALA A 325 30.70 25.43 21.58
CA ALA A 325 30.33 26.73 22.11
C ALA A 325 31.55 27.50 22.64
N TYR A 326 32.48 26.77 23.28
CA TYR A 326 33.71 27.33 23.85
C TYR A 326 34.68 27.83 22.76
N PHE A 327 35.01 27.00 21.77
CA PHE A 327 36.00 27.36 20.75
C PHE A 327 35.41 28.18 19.58
N SER A 328 34.11 28.11 19.34
CA SER A 328 33.47 28.81 18.22
C SER A 328 31.99 29.12 18.49
N ALA A 329 31.75 30.14 19.32
CA ALA A 329 30.40 30.61 19.66
C ALA A 329 29.51 30.89 18.44
N SER A 330 30.04 31.51 17.38
CA SER A 330 29.26 31.82 16.17
C SER A 330 28.82 30.58 15.38
N VAL A 331 29.68 29.57 15.26
CA VAL A 331 29.36 28.30 14.59
C VAL A 331 28.44 27.46 15.46
N SER A 332 28.64 27.47 16.78
CA SER A 332 27.75 26.85 17.75
C SER A 332 26.33 27.40 17.64
N ASN A 333 26.16 28.71 17.66
CA ASN A 333 24.84 29.34 17.56
C ASN A 333 24.14 28.98 16.24
N ALA A 334 24.87 29.00 15.12
CA ALA A 334 24.32 28.59 13.84
C ALA A 334 23.87 27.11 13.86
N PHE A 335 24.72 26.22 14.37
CA PHE A 335 24.40 24.79 14.51
C PHE A 335 23.12 24.58 15.33
N TRP A 336 23.03 25.20 16.51
CA TRP A 336 21.88 25.01 17.41
C TRP A 336 20.58 25.56 16.85
N VAL A 337 20.62 26.72 16.18
CA VAL A 337 19.44 27.30 15.54
C VAL A 337 18.89 26.35 14.48
N PHE A 338 19.73 25.88 13.56
CA PHE A 338 19.29 24.99 12.49
C PHE A 338 18.90 23.61 12.98
N ASN A 339 19.64 23.04 13.93
CA ASN A 339 19.32 21.74 14.52
C ASN A 339 17.95 21.78 15.23
N THR A 340 17.67 22.84 15.99
CA THR A 340 16.39 23.03 16.70
C THR A 340 15.22 23.21 15.72
N ILE A 341 15.40 24.00 14.65
CA ILE A 341 14.40 24.15 13.59
C ILE A 341 14.08 22.80 12.96
N SER A 342 15.11 22.00 12.65
CA SER A 342 14.91 20.67 12.05
C SER A 342 14.17 19.71 12.99
N PHE A 343 14.48 19.74 14.30
CA PHE A 343 13.86 18.90 15.31
C PHE A 343 12.37 19.24 15.49
N ILE A 344 12.05 20.52 15.67
CA ILE A 344 10.67 20.98 15.84
C ILE A 344 9.84 20.70 14.58
N ALA A 345 10.40 20.95 13.40
CA ALA A 345 9.72 20.68 12.14
C ALA A 345 9.49 19.17 11.90
N ALA A 346 10.42 18.30 12.32
CA ALA A 346 10.25 16.84 12.29
C ALA A 346 9.17 16.36 13.28
N LEU A 347 9.17 16.86 14.53
CA LEU A 347 8.12 16.57 15.51
C LEU A 347 6.75 17.08 15.07
N SER A 348 6.69 18.22 14.38
CA SER A 348 5.46 18.74 13.81
C SER A 348 4.88 17.80 12.75
N VAL A 349 5.73 17.17 11.92
CA VAL A 349 5.29 16.16 10.95
C VAL A 349 4.74 14.92 11.66
N ILE A 350 5.46 14.42 12.69
CA ILE A 350 5.02 13.26 13.49
C ILE A 350 3.69 13.56 14.19
N PHE A 351 3.57 14.72 14.83
CA PHE A 351 2.36 15.14 15.52
C PHE A 351 1.17 15.26 14.58
N LEU A 352 1.35 15.95 13.44
CA LEU A 352 0.30 16.07 12.42
C LEU A 352 -0.15 14.69 11.93
N TYR A 353 0.79 13.76 11.74
CA TYR A 353 0.47 12.40 11.31
C TYR A 353 -0.31 11.61 12.36
N VAL A 354 0.16 11.59 13.62
CA VAL A 354 -0.47 10.84 14.72
C VAL A 354 -1.83 11.42 15.10
N SER A 355 -2.06 12.72 14.87
CA SER A 355 -3.32 13.41 15.20
C SER A 355 -4.55 12.89 14.42
N GLY A 356 -4.37 12.08 13.37
CA GLY A 356 -5.48 11.49 12.61
C GLY A 356 -6.37 12.51 11.89
N ALA A 357 -5.91 13.76 11.74
CA ALA A 357 -6.65 14.82 11.09
C ALA A 357 -6.96 14.46 9.63
N SER A 358 -8.24 14.54 9.24
CA SER A 358 -8.74 13.96 8.00
C SER A 358 -7.98 14.42 6.73
N LEU A 359 -7.34 13.46 6.06
CA LEU A 359 -6.48 13.59 4.87
C LEU A 359 -7.18 14.12 3.59
N LYS A 360 -8.42 14.60 3.68
CA LYS A 360 -9.20 15.08 2.52
C LYS A 360 -8.89 16.54 2.14
N GLN A 361 -8.19 17.30 2.99
CA GLN A 361 -7.86 18.69 2.71
C GLN A 361 -6.47 18.84 2.08
N LYS A 362 -6.43 19.35 0.83
CA LYS A 362 -5.19 19.63 0.09
C LYS A 362 -4.20 20.49 0.88
N LEU A 363 -4.69 21.34 1.79
CA LEU A 363 -3.88 22.18 2.66
C LEU A 363 -3.03 21.36 3.63
N PHE A 364 -3.55 20.28 4.19
CA PHE A 364 -2.83 19.44 5.14
C PHE A 364 -1.61 18.73 4.49
N ILE A 365 -1.80 18.19 3.29
CA ILE A 365 -0.72 17.58 2.49
C ILE A 365 0.33 18.64 2.11
N TRP A 366 -0.11 19.88 1.83
CA TRP A 366 0.81 20.99 1.58
C TRP A 366 1.61 21.37 2.83
N SER A 367 0.99 21.38 4.00
CA SER A 367 1.67 21.65 5.27
C SER A 367 2.72 20.58 5.59
N ILE A 368 2.42 19.28 5.44
CA ILE A 368 3.40 18.20 5.67
C ILE A 368 4.60 18.35 4.71
N ARG A 369 4.33 18.57 3.41
CA ARG A 369 5.40 18.73 2.41
C ARG A 369 6.26 19.97 2.67
N GLY A 370 5.63 21.09 3.04
CA GLY A 370 6.33 22.32 3.41
C GLY A 370 7.18 22.12 4.66
N SER A 371 6.63 21.48 5.69
CA SER A 371 7.36 21.15 6.92
C SER A 371 8.57 20.28 6.62
N MET A 372 8.43 19.23 5.79
CA MET A 372 9.56 18.38 5.41
C MET A 372 10.66 19.12 4.63
N TRP A 373 10.30 20.09 3.77
CA TRP A 373 11.29 20.93 3.07
C TRP A 373 12.09 21.81 4.03
N ILE A 374 11.41 22.37 5.03
CA ILE A 374 12.04 23.15 6.11
C ILE A 374 12.97 22.24 6.91
N THR A 375 12.49 21.06 7.32
CA THR A 375 13.25 20.07 8.08
C THR A 375 14.56 19.69 7.37
N LEU A 376 14.48 19.29 6.10
CA LEU A 376 15.65 18.85 5.32
C LEU A 376 16.65 19.99 5.10
N SER A 377 16.15 21.19 4.78
CA SER A 377 17.03 22.35 4.56
C SER A 377 17.75 22.76 5.84
N ALA A 378 17.03 22.82 6.97
CA ALA A 378 17.61 23.13 8.27
C ALA A 378 18.67 22.09 8.67
N MET A 379 18.40 20.79 8.44
CA MET A 379 19.38 19.74 8.74
C MET A 379 20.67 19.87 7.91
N ILE A 380 20.59 20.30 6.64
CA ILE A 380 21.77 20.54 5.80
C ILE A 380 22.62 21.70 6.33
N PHE A 381 21.99 22.80 6.78
CA PHE A 381 22.71 23.91 7.39
C PHE A 381 23.35 23.53 8.74
N ALA A 382 22.65 22.72 9.55
CA ALA A 382 23.23 22.16 10.78
C ALA A 382 24.45 21.27 10.46
N TYR A 383 24.35 20.43 9.42
CA TYR A 383 25.47 19.61 8.97
C TYR A 383 26.67 20.45 8.52
N GLU A 384 26.46 21.52 7.74
CA GLU A 384 27.55 22.42 7.35
C GLU A 384 28.24 23.05 8.57
N ALA A 385 27.45 23.54 9.54
CA ALA A 385 28.00 24.10 10.78
C ALA A 385 28.81 23.06 11.57
N ALA A 386 28.35 21.81 11.62
CA ALA A 386 29.05 20.70 12.27
C ALA A 386 30.37 20.33 11.55
N VAL A 387 30.39 20.32 10.23
CA VAL A 387 31.64 20.08 9.46
C VAL A 387 32.61 21.25 9.66
N ARG A 388 32.11 22.48 9.72
CA ARG A 388 32.94 23.66 9.97
C ARG A 388 33.54 23.67 11.38
N ALA A 389 32.81 23.17 12.36
CA ALA A 389 33.28 22.99 13.73
C ALA A 389 34.42 21.98 13.85
N THR A 390 34.35 20.89 13.08
CA THR A 390 35.25 19.74 13.19
C THR A 390 36.43 19.81 12.22
N THR A 391 36.39 20.69 11.21
CA THR A 391 37.47 20.85 10.23
C THR A 391 38.58 21.78 10.78
N PRO A 392 39.85 21.34 10.83
CA PRO A 392 40.95 22.16 11.33
C PRO A 392 41.22 23.41 10.45
N LYS A 393 41.45 24.55 11.11
CA LYS A 393 41.61 25.87 10.44
C LYS A 393 42.98 26.10 9.80
N TYR A 394 43.99 25.27 10.09
CA TYR A 394 45.37 25.50 9.66
C TYR A 394 45.62 25.25 8.16
N ASN A 395 44.77 24.48 7.47
CA ASN A 395 44.96 24.16 6.07
C ASN A 395 44.18 25.14 5.15
N GLN A 396 44.89 26.10 4.55
CA GLN A 396 44.29 27.12 3.68
C GLN A 396 43.60 26.54 2.43
N ASN A 397 43.89 25.28 2.05
CA ASN A 397 43.26 24.59 0.93
C ASN A 397 42.31 23.48 1.38
N ASN A 398 41.40 23.82 2.32
CA ASN A 398 40.38 22.90 2.84
C ASN A 398 39.38 22.47 1.76
N ARG A 399 39.72 21.40 1.02
CA ARG A 399 38.85 20.75 0.02
C ARG A 399 37.51 20.36 0.63
N THR A 400 37.50 19.88 1.87
CA THR A 400 36.29 19.44 2.59
C THR A 400 35.22 20.54 2.68
N LEU A 401 35.58 21.74 3.15
CA LEU A 401 34.64 22.86 3.26
C LEU A 401 34.18 23.37 1.89
N LYS A 402 35.07 23.35 0.88
CA LYS A 402 34.71 23.70 -0.50
C LYS A 402 33.67 22.71 -1.04
N THR A 403 33.88 21.41 -0.84
CA THR A 403 32.95 20.35 -1.27
C THR A 403 31.59 20.47 -0.60
N VAL A 404 31.54 20.66 0.73
CA VAL A 404 30.27 20.84 1.45
C VAL A 404 29.52 22.08 0.95
N ARG A 405 30.23 23.19 0.70
CA ARG A 405 29.60 24.42 0.18
C ARG A 405 29.07 24.26 -1.25
N ILE A 406 29.77 23.52 -2.11
CA ILE A 406 29.26 23.15 -3.45
C ILE A 406 27.99 22.30 -3.32
N GLY A 407 27.96 21.35 -2.38
CA GLY A 407 26.76 20.57 -2.06
C GLY A 407 25.59 21.44 -1.61
N LEU A 408 25.83 22.42 -0.74
CA LEU A 408 24.81 23.39 -0.29
C LEU A 408 24.24 24.19 -1.46
N TYR A 409 25.09 24.75 -2.33
CA TYR A 409 24.62 25.50 -3.49
C TYR A 409 23.82 24.62 -4.46
N SER A 410 24.23 23.37 -4.63
CA SER A 410 23.49 22.38 -5.42
C SER A 410 22.11 22.10 -4.82
N TRP A 411 22.01 21.97 -3.49
CA TRP A 411 20.74 21.82 -2.78
C TRP A 411 19.84 23.06 -2.94
N LEU A 412 20.37 24.26 -2.74
CA LEU A 412 19.62 25.50 -2.91
C LEU A 412 19.11 25.65 -4.35
N PHE A 413 19.91 25.29 -5.34
CA PHE A 413 19.50 25.26 -6.74
C PHE A 413 18.33 24.29 -6.99
N LEU A 414 18.39 23.07 -6.44
CA LEU A 414 17.29 22.10 -6.51
C LEU A 414 16.02 22.63 -5.84
N MET A 415 16.14 23.32 -4.70
CA MET A 415 15.02 23.93 -4.01
C MET A 415 14.37 25.05 -4.83
N VAL A 416 15.17 25.89 -5.48
CA VAL A 416 14.66 26.93 -6.40
C VAL A 416 13.88 26.29 -7.55
N ILE A 417 14.42 25.24 -8.18
CA ILE A 417 13.70 24.50 -9.24
C ILE A 417 12.38 23.95 -8.72
N ALA A 418 12.39 23.33 -7.53
CA ALA A 418 11.20 22.72 -6.96
C ALA A 418 10.12 23.77 -6.65
N VAL A 419 10.49 24.94 -6.12
CA VAL A 419 9.57 26.08 -5.90
C VAL A 419 9.01 26.57 -7.23
N LEU A 420 9.85 26.74 -8.27
CA LEU A 420 9.39 27.16 -9.60
C LEU A 420 8.38 26.19 -10.20
N VAL A 421 8.57 24.88 -10.01
CA VAL A 421 7.60 23.85 -10.45
C VAL A 421 6.27 23.98 -9.70
N VAL A 422 6.31 24.23 -8.39
CA VAL A 422 5.09 24.43 -7.57
C VAL A 422 4.35 25.70 -8.00
N LEU A 423 5.07 26.81 -8.17
CA LEU A 423 4.51 28.08 -8.65
C LEU A 423 3.90 27.92 -10.05
N PHE A 424 4.59 27.23 -10.96
CA PHE A 424 4.06 26.93 -12.30
C PHE A 424 2.76 26.12 -12.22
N ARG A 425 2.69 25.11 -11.34
CA ARG A 425 1.49 24.31 -11.12
C ARG A 425 0.34 25.13 -10.54
N LEU A 426 0.63 26.04 -9.60
CA LEU A 426 -0.36 26.97 -9.04
C LEU A 426 -0.88 27.93 -10.11
N CYS A 427 -0.01 28.57 -10.89
CA CYS A 427 -0.40 29.45 -11.99
C CYS A 427 -1.24 28.72 -13.04
N ARG A 428 -0.87 27.50 -13.40
CA ARG A 428 -1.67 26.68 -14.32
C ARG A 428 -3.04 26.35 -13.73
N PHE A 429 -3.13 26.09 -12.42
CA PHE A 429 -4.39 25.81 -11.73
C PHE A 429 -5.29 27.05 -11.68
N THR A 430 -4.75 28.23 -11.33
CA THR A 430 -5.51 29.48 -11.29
C THR A 430 -6.01 29.88 -12.67
N VAL A 431 -5.16 29.82 -13.71
CA VAL A 431 -5.55 30.12 -15.10
C VAL A 431 -6.68 29.18 -15.58
N ARG A 432 -6.60 27.88 -15.27
CA ARG A 432 -7.67 26.92 -15.59
C ARG A 432 -8.97 27.26 -14.88
N ARG A 433 -8.92 27.62 -13.59
CA ARG A 433 -10.09 28.01 -12.80
C ARG A 433 -10.77 29.26 -13.37
N PHE A 434 -10.00 30.28 -13.75
CA PHE A 434 -10.51 31.49 -14.39
C PHE A 434 -11.14 31.22 -15.77
N LYS A 435 -10.54 30.33 -16.58
CA LYS A 435 -11.14 29.94 -17.87
C LYS A 435 -12.50 29.24 -17.68
N THR A 436 -12.63 28.39 -16.67
CA THR A 436 -13.91 27.70 -16.36
C THR A 436 -15.00 28.62 -15.83
N THR A 437 -14.68 29.59 -14.96
CA THR A 437 -15.67 30.58 -14.49
C THR A 437 -16.12 31.52 -15.60
N ARG A 438 -15.21 31.94 -16.49
CA ARG A 438 -15.55 32.79 -17.64
C ARG A 438 -16.45 32.08 -18.66
N ALA A 439 -16.26 30.77 -18.86
CA ALA A 439 -17.14 29.95 -19.71
C ALA A 439 -18.53 29.73 -19.09
N SER A 440 -18.62 29.59 -17.76
CA SER A 440 -19.89 29.47 -17.03
C SER A 440 -20.70 30.78 -17.06
N ASN A 441 -20.04 31.93 -16.88
CA ASN A 441 -20.72 33.24 -16.96
C ASN A 441 -21.21 33.59 -18.38
N LYS A 442 -20.53 33.13 -19.44
CA LYS A 442 -21.02 33.29 -20.82
C LYS A 442 -22.30 32.49 -21.11
N LYS A 443 -22.58 31.41 -20.39
CA LYS A 443 -23.81 30.61 -20.55
C LYS A 443 -25.02 31.15 -19.78
N LYS A 444 -24.83 32.11 -18.86
CA LYS A 444 -25.91 32.70 -18.03
C LYS A 444 -26.47 34.02 -18.57
N MET A 445 -25.94 34.56 -19.66
CA MET A 445 -26.51 35.75 -20.31
C MET A 445 -27.70 35.31 -21.19
N PRO A 446 -28.92 35.85 -20.99
CA PRO A 446 -30.05 35.56 -21.88
C PRO A 446 -29.76 36.11 -23.29
N PRO A 447 -30.25 35.45 -24.35
CA PRO A 447 -30.04 35.91 -25.71
C PRO A 447 -30.70 37.28 -25.91
N LEU A 448 -29.95 38.24 -26.47
CA LEU A 448 -30.50 39.52 -26.90
C LEU A 448 -31.65 39.25 -27.87
N SER A 449 -32.86 39.64 -27.48
CA SER A 449 -34.03 39.63 -28.34
C SER A 449 -33.76 40.53 -29.54
N GLN A 450 -33.68 39.91 -30.72
CA GLN A 450 -33.76 40.63 -31.98
C GLN A 450 -35.13 41.30 -32.06
N THR A 451 -35.16 42.62 -31.95
CA THR A 451 -36.34 43.43 -32.23
C THR A 451 -36.65 43.32 -33.72
N GLN A 452 -37.75 42.63 -34.05
CA GLN A 452 -38.36 42.68 -35.37
C GLN A 452 -38.90 44.10 -35.66
N PRO A 453 -38.78 44.61 -36.90
CA PRO A 453 -39.36 45.90 -37.27
C PRO A 453 -40.90 45.81 -37.30
N GLN A 454 -41.56 46.71 -36.56
CA GLN A 454 -43.01 46.85 -36.56
C GLN A 454 -43.50 47.42 -37.89
N HIS A 455 -44.48 46.73 -38.48
CA HIS A 455 -45.34 47.23 -39.55
C HIS A 455 -46.22 48.38 -39.05
N GLU A 456 -46.20 49.52 -39.75
CA GLU A 456 -47.24 50.55 -39.68
C GLU A 456 -48.54 50.06 -40.34
N PRO A 457 -49.72 50.31 -39.73
CA PRO A 457 -51.00 50.21 -40.43
C PRO A 457 -51.58 51.61 -40.76
N LYS A 458 -51.78 51.81 -42.07
CA LYS A 458 -52.65 52.77 -42.80
C LYS A 458 -52.42 54.28 -42.65
#